data_AF-A0A937QXZ9-F1
#
_entry.id   AF-A0A937QXZ9-F1
#
_cell.length_a   1.000
_cell.length_b   1.000
_cell.length_c   1.000
_cell.angle_alpha   90.00
_cell.angle_beta   90.00
_cell.angle_gamma   90.00
#
_symmetry.space_group_name_H-M   'P 1'
#
loop_
_entity.id
_entity.type
_entity.pdbx_description
1 polymer ?
#
loop_
_entity_poly.entity_id
_entity_poly.type
_entity_poly.pdbx_seq_one_letter_code
_entity_poly.pdbx_strand_id
1 'polypeptide(L)'
;MSVSFGSLLIVSFWSFACKQGVRGPQRSEQTIYLDAKSDWQGTALWVKKGQKVRLECHGTWAVAPSNESRRWPDTGPEGHGRHPGEKVHRSGDLKKELPGTPFGTLLGKVSNVVFPIGDRKEIVAPSEGELFLVINDYPFYRHDNRGGLTVTIVPQ
;
A
#
# COMPACT_ATOMS: atom_id res chain seq x y z
N MET A 1 12.99 6.94 -80.15
CA MET A 1 13.70 7.80 -79.18
C MET A 1 13.15 7.49 -77.80
N SER A 2 14.02 7.01 -76.91
CA SER A 2 13.81 6.88 -75.46
C SER A 2 13.45 8.24 -74.86
N VAL A 3 12.59 8.33 -73.83
CA VAL A 3 13.01 8.48 -72.42
C VAL A 3 11.85 8.10 -71.47
N SER A 4 12.19 7.34 -70.43
CA SER A 4 11.43 7.02 -69.24
C SER A 4 11.44 8.18 -68.23
N PHE A 5 10.37 8.38 -67.46
CA PHE A 5 10.42 9.05 -66.16
C PHE A 5 9.52 8.31 -65.16
N GLY A 6 10.15 7.84 -64.07
CA GLY A 6 9.47 7.25 -62.94
C GLY A 6 9.38 8.20 -61.73
N SER A 7 8.64 7.72 -60.74
CA SER A 7 8.58 8.10 -59.31
C SER A 7 8.07 9.49 -58.93
N LEU A 8 6.99 9.52 -58.13
CA LEU A 8 7.11 9.70 -56.68
C LEU A 8 5.76 9.40 -55.99
N LEU A 9 5.69 8.31 -55.21
CA LEU A 9 4.61 8.08 -54.25
C LEU A 9 4.94 8.86 -52.98
N ILE A 10 4.14 9.87 -52.66
CA ILE A 10 4.19 10.57 -51.37
C ILE A 10 3.45 9.71 -50.36
N VAL A 11 4.20 9.04 -49.47
CA VAL A 11 3.63 8.35 -48.31
C VAL A 11 3.71 9.33 -47.14
N SER A 12 2.59 9.96 -46.81
CA SER A 12 2.46 10.81 -45.62
C SER A 12 2.47 9.96 -44.36
N PHE A 13 3.59 9.96 -43.64
CA PHE A 13 3.68 9.45 -42.28
C PHE A 13 3.01 10.45 -41.32
N TRP A 14 1.79 10.15 -40.87
CA TRP A 14 1.23 10.78 -39.69
C TRP A 14 1.93 10.20 -38.46
N SER A 15 2.91 10.95 -37.94
CA SER A 15 3.53 10.66 -36.65
C SER A 15 2.52 10.97 -35.55
N PHE A 16 1.89 9.94 -34.99
CA PHE A 16 1.22 10.05 -33.69
C PHE A 16 2.28 10.13 -32.60
N ALA A 17 2.75 11.34 -32.32
CA ALA A 17 3.44 11.63 -31.08
C ALA A 17 2.45 11.45 -29.92
N CYS A 18 2.52 10.31 -29.25
CA CYS A 18 1.83 10.09 -27.98
C CYS A 18 2.43 11.06 -26.96
N LYS A 19 1.76 12.20 -26.72
CA LYS A 19 2.10 13.09 -25.61
C LYS A 19 1.92 12.30 -24.32
N GLN A 20 3.02 11.82 -23.77
CA GLN A 20 3.11 11.41 -22.36
C GLN A 20 2.60 12.60 -21.53
N GLY A 21 1.36 12.49 -21.06
CA GLY A 21 0.80 13.47 -20.15
C GLY A 21 1.64 13.50 -18.89
N VAL A 22 2.28 14.63 -18.61
CA VAL A 22 2.91 14.89 -17.32
C VAL A 22 1.78 14.81 -16.29
N ARG A 23 1.69 13.70 -15.54
CA ARG A 23 0.76 13.58 -14.42
C ARG A 23 1.11 14.70 -13.45
N GLY A 24 0.25 15.71 -13.37
CA GLY A 24 0.29 16.67 -12.27
C GLY A 24 0.18 15.94 -10.93
N PRO A 25 0.56 16.57 -9.81
CA PRO A 25 0.43 15.94 -8.50
C PRO A 25 -1.02 15.48 -8.31
N GLN A 26 -1.21 14.17 -8.19
CA GLN A 26 -2.51 13.54 -8.00
C GLN A 26 -3.00 13.91 -6.61
N ARG A 27 -3.71 15.03 -6.50
CA ARG A 27 -4.32 15.54 -5.26
C ARG A 27 -5.64 14.85 -4.90
N SER A 28 -6.03 13.81 -5.62
CA SER A 28 -7.29 13.12 -5.37
C SER A 28 -7.17 12.24 -4.14
N GLU A 29 -8.08 12.46 -3.19
CA GLU A 29 -8.39 11.51 -2.14
C GLU A 29 -8.53 10.09 -2.72
N GLN A 30 -7.92 9.11 -2.08
CA GLN A 30 -8.06 7.69 -2.42
C GLN A 30 -8.70 6.97 -1.25
N THR A 31 -9.67 6.10 -1.51
CA THR A 31 -10.27 5.22 -0.51
C THR A 31 -10.07 3.78 -0.93
N ILE A 32 -9.43 2.99 -0.06
CA ILE A 32 -9.10 1.59 -0.30
C ILE A 32 -9.61 0.72 0.85
N TYR A 33 -10.17 -0.44 0.53
CA TYR A 33 -10.40 -1.50 1.50
C TYR A 33 -9.17 -2.41 1.54
N LEU A 34 -8.60 -2.57 2.74
CA LEU A 34 -7.48 -3.44 3.02
C LEU A 34 -7.98 -4.74 3.63
N ASP A 35 -7.93 -5.82 2.87
CA ASP A 35 -8.17 -7.17 3.42
C ASP A 35 -6.97 -7.60 4.27
N ALA A 36 -7.21 -8.03 5.50
CA ALA A 36 -6.18 -8.55 6.41
C ALA A 36 -5.47 -9.81 5.88
N LYS A 37 -6.08 -10.51 4.91
CA LYS A 37 -5.49 -11.69 4.27
C LYS A 37 -4.60 -11.39 3.08
N SER A 38 -4.69 -10.16 2.56
CA SER A 38 -3.98 -9.77 1.35
C SER A 38 -2.53 -9.40 1.64
N ASP A 39 -1.69 -9.52 0.62
CA ASP A 39 -0.33 -8.98 0.65
C ASP A 39 -0.36 -7.44 0.54
N TRP A 40 0.80 -6.81 0.39
CA TRP A 40 0.94 -5.37 0.13
C TRP A 40 -0.04 -4.88 -0.95
N GLN A 41 -0.99 -4.04 -0.55
CA GLN A 41 -2.02 -3.47 -1.43
C GLN A 41 -1.59 -2.09 -1.91
N GLY A 42 -1.51 -1.92 -3.24
CA GLY A 42 -1.19 -0.64 -3.86
C GLY A 42 -2.34 0.34 -3.72
N THR A 43 -2.03 1.59 -3.39
CA THR A 43 -3.04 2.65 -3.21
C THR A 43 -3.23 3.51 -4.45
N ALA A 44 -2.42 3.31 -5.50
CA ALA A 44 -2.27 4.20 -6.65
C ALA A 44 -1.87 5.65 -6.31
N LEU A 45 -1.58 5.96 -5.04
CA LEU A 45 -1.08 7.25 -4.61
C LEU A 45 0.45 7.28 -4.75
N TRP A 46 0.93 8.16 -5.64
CA TRP A 46 2.35 8.47 -5.75
C TRP A 46 2.72 9.61 -4.81
N VAL A 47 3.68 9.39 -3.92
CA VAL A 47 4.16 10.37 -2.95
C VAL A 47 5.60 10.78 -3.23
N LYS A 48 5.97 12.00 -2.83
CA LYS A 48 7.36 12.46 -2.80
C LYS A 48 7.96 12.30 -1.41
N LYS A 49 9.28 12.10 -1.32
CA LYS A 49 9.98 12.13 -0.02
C LYS A 49 9.70 13.44 0.72
N GLY A 50 9.33 13.35 1.99
CA GLY A 50 8.96 14.50 2.83
C GLY A 50 7.51 14.98 2.65
N GLN A 51 6.75 14.43 1.70
CA GLN A 51 5.34 14.77 1.53
C GLN A 51 4.51 14.28 2.71
N LYS A 52 3.62 15.12 3.21
CA LYS A 52 2.65 14.74 4.23
C LYS A 52 1.46 14.05 3.59
N VAL A 53 0.95 13.02 4.26
CA VAL A 53 -0.24 12.28 3.85
C VAL A 53 -1.14 12.14 5.06
N ARG A 54 -2.40 12.58 4.95
CA ARG A 54 -3.42 12.37 5.96
C ARG A 54 -4.12 11.03 5.73
N LEU A 55 -4.39 10.29 6.80
CA LEU A 55 -5.10 9.02 6.77
C LEU A 55 -6.29 9.02 7.73
N GLU A 56 -7.40 8.45 7.26
CA GLU A 56 -8.55 8.10 8.09
C GLU A 56 -8.82 6.61 7.92
N CYS A 57 -8.82 5.87 9.03
CA CYS A 57 -8.97 4.42 9.04
C CYS A 57 -10.25 4.05 9.79
N HIS A 58 -11.04 3.16 9.19
CA HIS A 58 -12.26 2.61 9.76
C HIS A 58 -12.28 1.08 9.60
N GLY A 59 -13.02 0.41 10.48
CA GLY A 59 -13.07 -1.04 10.52
C GLY A 59 -12.09 -1.63 11.52
N THR A 60 -12.03 -2.95 11.52
CA THR A 60 -11.20 -3.72 12.45
C THR A 60 -10.74 -5.02 11.79
N TRP A 61 -9.59 -5.51 12.23
CA TRP A 61 -9.00 -6.76 11.77
C TRP A 61 -8.27 -7.49 12.90
N ALA A 62 -7.82 -8.71 12.65
CA ALA A 62 -6.95 -9.45 13.57
C ALA A 62 -6.06 -10.43 12.82
N VAL A 63 -4.91 -10.75 13.41
CA VAL A 63 -3.93 -11.73 12.92
C VAL A 63 -4.27 -13.18 13.32
N ALA A 64 -5.56 -13.52 13.28
CA ALA A 64 -6.04 -14.80 13.79
C ALA A 64 -7.40 -15.17 13.20
N PRO A 65 -7.71 -16.49 13.11
CA PRO A 65 -8.97 -16.96 12.57
C PRO A 65 -10.15 -16.64 13.50
N SER A 66 -11.36 -16.63 12.94
CA SER A 66 -12.58 -16.21 13.67
C SER A 66 -12.88 -17.04 14.93
N ASN A 67 -12.50 -18.32 14.95
CA ASN A 67 -12.64 -19.19 16.12
C ASN A 67 -11.68 -18.83 17.26
N GLU A 68 -10.67 -18.00 17.02
CA GLU A 68 -9.74 -17.48 18.03
C GLU A 68 -10.06 -16.04 18.47
N SER A 69 -11.21 -15.47 18.06
CA SER A 69 -11.60 -14.08 18.37
C SER A 69 -11.59 -13.71 19.86
N ARG A 70 -11.79 -14.67 20.78
CA ARG A 70 -11.64 -14.42 22.22
C ARG A 70 -10.19 -14.27 22.66
N ARG A 71 -9.29 -15.04 22.03
CA ARG A 71 -7.86 -15.03 22.32
C ARG A 71 -7.15 -13.93 21.58
N TRP A 72 -7.60 -13.59 20.37
CA TRP A 72 -7.06 -12.53 19.53
C TRP A 72 -8.24 -11.67 19.08
N PRO A 73 -8.68 -10.70 19.90
CA PRO A 73 -9.83 -9.85 19.56
C PRO A 73 -9.54 -9.01 18.32
N ASP A 74 -10.58 -8.50 17.68
CA ASP A 74 -10.40 -7.52 16.60
C ASP A 74 -9.79 -6.23 17.15
N THR A 75 -8.97 -5.56 16.34
CA THR A 75 -8.29 -4.29 16.68
C THR A 75 -8.35 -3.33 15.50
N GLY A 76 -8.16 -2.04 15.77
CA GLY A 76 -7.99 -1.03 14.74
C GLY A 76 -6.57 -1.02 14.15
N PRO A 77 -6.18 0.05 13.45
CA PRO A 77 -4.88 0.13 12.79
C PRO A 77 -3.70 0.15 13.77
N GLU A 78 -3.91 0.41 15.07
CA GLU A 78 -2.89 0.36 16.13
C GLU A 78 -2.35 -1.04 16.42
N GLY A 79 -3.08 -2.09 16.05
CA GLY A 79 -2.67 -3.46 16.30
C GLY A 79 -2.71 -3.90 17.77
N HIS A 80 -2.11 -5.05 18.04
CA HIS A 80 -2.20 -5.80 19.30
C HIS A 80 -1.09 -5.46 20.31
N GLY A 81 -0.58 -4.23 20.36
CA GLY A 81 0.64 -3.88 21.11
C GLY A 81 0.65 -4.22 22.61
N ARG A 82 -0.52 -4.35 23.25
CA ARG A 82 -0.65 -4.76 24.68
C ARG A 82 -1.14 -6.19 24.86
N HIS A 83 -1.32 -6.92 23.78
CA HIS A 83 -1.89 -8.26 23.80
C HIS A 83 -0.89 -9.29 24.34
N PRO A 84 -1.29 -10.24 25.21
CA PRO A 84 -0.40 -11.29 25.70
C PRO A 84 0.26 -12.12 24.59
N GLY A 85 -0.40 -12.23 23.43
CA GLY A 85 0.13 -12.89 22.24
C GLY A 85 1.47 -12.31 21.76
N GLU A 86 1.72 -11.01 21.93
CA GLU A 86 3.02 -10.41 21.56
C GLU A 86 4.19 -11.05 22.31
N LYS A 87 3.99 -11.43 23.59
CA LYS A 87 5.02 -12.11 24.38
C LYS A 87 5.20 -13.56 23.93
N VAL A 88 4.09 -14.25 23.66
CA VAL A 88 4.10 -15.66 23.24
C VAL A 88 4.82 -15.83 21.90
N HIS A 89 4.61 -14.90 20.97
CA HIS A 89 5.16 -14.97 19.61
C HIS A 89 6.46 -14.18 19.44
N ARG A 90 7.07 -13.69 20.53
CA ARG A 90 8.29 -12.87 20.50
C ARG A 90 9.45 -13.51 19.72
N SER A 91 9.64 -14.82 19.83
CA SER A 91 10.72 -15.53 19.12
C SER A 91 10.57 -15.50 17.59
N GLY A 92 9.37 -15.24 17.09
CA GLY A 92 9.09 -15.12 15.67
C GLY A 92 9.07 -13.68 15.17
N ASP A 93 9.32 -12.66 16.00
CA ASP A 93 9.16 -11.24 15.64
C ASP A 93 9.93 -10.83 14.37
N LEU A 94 11.11 -11.41 14.14
CA LEU A 94 11.91 -11.20 12.92
C LEU A 94 11.24 -11.69 11.62
N LYS A 95 10.16 -12.46 11.72
CA LYS A 95 9.39 -12.99 10.59
C LYS A 95 8.22 -12.09 10.18
N LYS A 96 7.93 -11.04 10.95
CA LYS A 96 6.89 -10.05 10.62
C LYS A 96 7.32 -9.21 9.42
N GLU A 97 6.36 -8.60 8.74
CA GLU A 97 6.62 -7.54 7.73
C GLU A 97 7.50 -6.42 8.29
N LEU A 98 7.25 -6.01 9.54
CA LEU A 98 8.10 -5.07 10.26
C LEU A 98 8.40 -5.58 11.67
N PRO A 99 9.59 -6.15 11.90
CA PRO A 99 10.04 -6.55 13.23
C PRO A 99 10.01 -5.39 14.24
N GLY A 100 9.77 -5.70 15.51
CA GLY A 100 9.63 -4.74 16.59
C GLY A 100 8.30 -3.98 16.60
N THR A 101 7.45 -4.17 15.58
CA THR A 101 6.12 -3.56 15.51
C THR A 101 5.06 -4.58 15.94
N PRO A 102 4.00 -4.17 16.67
CA PRO A 102 2.92 -5.09 17.07
C PRO A 102 2.25 -5.76 15.87
N PHE A 103 1.78 -6.99 16.07
CA PHE A 103 0.86 -7.65 15.14
C PHE A 103 -0.38 -6.81 14.90
N GLY A 104 -0.95 -6.87 13.70
CA GLY A 104 -2.15 -6.11 13.36
C GLY A 104 -1.91 -4.61 13.15
N THR A 105 -0.70 -4.10 13.32
CA THR A 105 -0.41 -2.68 13.06
C THR A 105 -0.54 -2.41 11.56
N LEU A 106 -1.25 -1.37 11.16
CA LEU A 106 -1.24 -0.89 9.78
C LEU A 106 0.16 -0.38 9.43
N LEU A 107 0.75 -0.92 8.36
CA LEU A 107 2.05 -0.52 7.84
C LEU A 107 1.92 0.21 6.51
N GLY A 108 2.92 1.05 6.23
CA GLY A 108 3.13 1.66 4.92
C GLY A 108 4.45 1.19 4.32
N LYS A 109 4.50 1.14 2.99
CA LYS A 109 5.74 0.95 2.21
C LYS A 109 5.76 1.91 1.04
N VAL A 110 6.88 2.59 0.87
CA VAL A 110 7.18 3.39 -0.33
C VAL A 110 8.56 2.99 -0.82
N SER A 111 8.66 2.60 -2.08
CA SER A 111 9.85 1.92 -2.62
C SER A 111 10.17 0.66 -1.76
N ASN A 112 11.36 0.58 -1.17
CA ASN A 112 11.79 -0.50 -0.27
C ASN A 112 11.78 -0.09 1.22
N VAL A 113 11.19 1.06 1.57
CA VAL A 113 11.16 1.55 2.95
C VAL A 113 9.80 1.22 3.56
N VAL A 114 9.80 0.29 4.52
CA VAL A 114 8.64 -0.07 5.34
C VAL A 114 8.63 0.78 6.61
N PHE A 115 7.46 1.28 7.01
CA PHE A 115 7.29 2.09 8.21
C PHE A 115 5.94 1.78 8.87
N PRO A 116 5.84 1.90 10.20
CA PRO A 116 4.55 1.77 10.86
C PRO A 116 3.67 2.94 10.47
N ILE A 117 2.35 2.75 10.39
CA ILE A 117 1.36 3.84 10.34
C ILE A 117 0.58 3.86 11.66
N GLY A 118 0.04 2.70 12.07
CA GLY A 118 -0.74 2.63 13.29
C GLY A 118 -2.01 3.49 13.23
N ASP A 119 -2.39 4.07 14.36
CA ASP A 119 -3.51 5.00 14.52
C ASP A 119 -3.20 6.46 14.13
N ARG A 120 -2.00 6.73 13.59
CA ARG A 120 -1.62 8.08 13.16
C ARG A 120 -2.57 8.61 12.09
N LYS A 121 -2.97 9.87 12.24
CA LYS A 121 -3.77 10.61 11.26
C LYS A 121 -2.94 11.27 10.16
N GLU A 122 -1.64 11.40 10.37
CA GLU A 122 -0.71 11.97 9.39
C GLU A 122 0.60 11.19 9.40
N ILE A 123 1.18 10.99 8.21
CA ILE A 123 2.54 10.47 8.02
C ILE A 123 3.35 11.42 7.15
N VAL A 124 4.67 11.30 7.24
CA VAL A 124 5.61 11.92 6.30
C VAL A 124 6.22 10.80 5.46
N ALA A 125 6.06 10.86 4.14
CA ALA A 125 6.59 9.86 3.23
C ALA A 125 8.13 9.80 3.32
N PRO A 126 8.73 8.64 3.68
CA PRO A 126 10.17 8.55 3.88
C PRO A 126 10.97 8.46 2.56
N SER A 127 10.28 8.12 1.47
CA SER A 127 10.83 7.94 0.12
C SER A 127 9.84 8.48 -0.92
N GLU A 128 10.25 8.47 -2.19
CA GLU A 128 9.39 8.75 -3.34
C GLU A 128 8.94 7.44 -4.01
N GLY A 129 7.67 7.37 -4.41
CA GLY A 129 7.11 6.19 -5.06
C GLY A 129 5.62 6.01 -4.77
N GLU A 130 5.06 4.89 -5.23
CA GLU A 130 3.72 4.48 -4.83
C GLU A 130 3.69 4.06 -3.35
N LEU A 131 2.65 4.48 -2.65
CA LEU A 131 2.32 4.02 -1.30
C LEU A 131 1.58 2.69 -1.34
N PHE A 132 2.11 1.70 -0.63
CA PHE A 132 1.48 0.40 -0.37
C PHE A 132 1.12 0.27 1.11
N LEU A 133 0.06 -0.47 1.40
CA LEU A 133 -0.44 -0.71 2.75
C LEU A 133 -0.58 -2.21 3.04
N VAL A 134 -0.35 -2.63 4.28
CA VAL A 134 -0.55 -4.03 4.71
C VAL A 134 -0.78 -4.09 6.23
N ILE A 135 -1.37 -5.20 6.69
CA ILE A 135 -1.35 -5.58 8.11
C ILE A 135 0.03 -6.11 8.51
N ASN A 136 0.54 -5.71 9.67
CA ASN A 136 1.75 -6.30 10.21
C ASN A 136 1.47 -7.71 10.74
N ASP A 137 2.02 -8.71 10.06
CA ASP A 137 1.89 -10.11 10.40
C ASP A 137 3.05 -10.90 9.78
N TYR A 138 3.11 -12.20 10.04
CA TYR A 138 3.91 -13.13 9.30
C TYR A 138 3.34 -13.30 7.88
N PRO A 139 4.10 -13.02 6.81
CA PRO A 139 3.56 -13.04 5.46
C PRO A 139 2.92 -14.36 5.05
N PHE A 140 3.47 -15.47 5.55
CA PHE A 140 3.00 -16.83 5.28
C PHE A 140 1.84 -17.29 6.16
N TYR A 141 1.44 -16.54 7.20
CA TYR A 141 0.28 -16.87 8.05
C TYR A 141 -0.99 -16.06 7.75
N ARG A 142 -0.92 -14.97 6.97
CA ARG A 142 -2.09 -14.08 6.72
C ARG A 142 -3.38 -14.76 6.26
N HIS A 143 -3.31 -15.95 5.68
CA HIS A 143 -4.47 -16.68 5.20
C HIS A 143 -5.52 -16.96 6.30
N ASP A 144 -5.09 -17.00 7.57
CA ASP A 144 -5.97 -17.19 8.73
C ASP A 144 -6.45 -15.86 9.36
N ASN A 145 -5.98 -14.71 8.90
CA ASN A 145 -6.42 -13.40 9.38
C ASN A 145 -7.91 -13.17 9.11
N ARG A 146 -8.48 -12.15 9.74
CA ARG A 146 -9.87 -11.77 9.51
C ARG A 146 -10.08 -10.26 9.55
N GLY A 147 -11.18 -9.83 8.94
CA GLY A 147 -11.58 -8.43 8.88
C GLY A 147 -10.74 -7.62 7.89
N GLY A 148 -10.79 -6.31 8.04
CA GLY A 148 -10.10 -5.38 7.17
C GLY A 148 -10.31 -3.94 7.59
N LEU A 149 -9.55 -3.05 6.96
CA LEU A 149 -9.62 -1.62 7.20
C LEU A 149 -10.02 -0.89 5.92
N THR A 150 -11.01 -0.01 6.01
CA THR A 150 -11.22 1.02 4.98
C THR A 150 -10.33 2.22 5.32
N VAL A 151 -9.44 2.59 4.41
CA VAL A 151 -8.49 3.68 4.57
C VAL A 151 -8.74 4.75 3.52
N THR A 152 -9.05 5.96 3.99
CA THR A 152 -9.10 7.17 3.17
C THR A 152 -7.77 7.90 3.28
N ILE A 153 -7.18 8.27 2.15
CA ILE A 153 -5.82 8.80 2.03
C ILE A 153 -5.86 10.13 1.28
N VAL A 154 -5.37 11.19 1.91
CA VAL A 154 -5.38 12.54 1.34
C VAL A 154 -3.95 13.11 1.31
N PRO A 155 -3.31 13.20 0.12
CA PRO A 155 -2.02 13.87 -0.01
C PRO A 155 -2.14 15.36 0.34
N GLN A 156 -1.18 15.89 1.12
CA GLN A 156 -1.11 17.30 1.50
C GLN A 156 -0.12 18.07 0.61
#